data_AF-A0A6P0T7L9-F1
#
_entry.id   AF-A0A6P0T7L9-F1
#
_cell.length_a   1.000
_cell.length_b   1.000
_cell.length_c   1.000
_cell.angle_alpha   90.00
_cell.angle_beta   90.00
_cell.angle_gamma   90.00
#
_symmetry.space_group_name_H-M   'P 1'
#
loop_
_entity.id
_entity.type
_entity.pdbx_description
1 polymer ?
#
loop_
_entity_poly.entity_id
_entity_poly.type
_entity_poly.pdbx_seq_one_letter_code
_entity_poly.pdbx_strand_id
1 'polypeptide(L)'
;MIKVEKISGKGRCIVAKQDIPSGTLIEHAPVSAFSGTQRLPSNNGEIFQYFFVQPKEYNQKQNASNGYLVFGLSSLCSHHEHPNAYIEWVEDEVGWWADLIAKREIKSEEEVTLFYTNIDEYANISEFI
;
A
#
# COMPACT_ATOMS: atom_id res chain seq x y z
N MET A 1 -16.00 -4.53 -5.73
CA MET A 1 -14.99 -5.06 -6.69
C MET A 1 -14.03 -6.02 -6.02
N ILE A 2 -13.58 -5.73 -4.79
CA ILE A 2 -12.64 -6.56 -4.03
C ILE A 2 -13.28 -7.19 -2.77
N LYS A 3 -12.63 -8.20 -2.19
CA LYS A 3 -12.94 -8.84 -0.91
C LYS A 3 -11.67 -9.05 -0.09
N VAL A 4 -11.82 -9.11 1.23
CA VAL A 4 -10.75 -9.60 2.12
C VAL A 4 -10.85 -11.12 2.16
N GLU A 5 -9.72 -11.79 1.95
CA GLU A 5 -9.63 -13.25 2.00
C GLU A 5 -8.49 -13.69 2.91
N LYS A 6 -8.67 -14.79 3.65
CA LYS A 6 -7.62 -15.36 4.49
C LYS A 6 -6.89 -16.45 3.72
N ILE A 7 -5.60 -16.23 3.44
CA ILE A 7 -4.74 -17.20 2.75
C ILE A 7 -3.85 -17.90 3.78
N SER A 8 -3.85 -19.23 3.76
CA SER A 8 -3.00 -20.05 4.63
C SER A 8 -1.53 -19.70 4.43
N GLY A 9 -0.82 -19.37 5.51
CA GLY A 9 0.60 -19.00 5.48
C GLY A 9 0.90 -17.54 5.12
N LYS A 10 -0.07 -16.75 4.64
CA LYS A 10 0.10 -15.32 4.32
C LYS A 10 -0.70 -14.36 5.21
N GLY A 11 -1.79 -14.83 5.81
CA GLY A 11 -2.67 -13.99 6.61
C GLY A 11 -3.89 -13.50 5.82
N ARG A 12 -4.13 -12.19 5.77
CA ARG A 12 -5.26 -11.58 5.04
C ARG A 12 -4.74 -10.85 3.81
N CYS A 13 -5.41 -11.06 2.68
CA CYS A 13 -5.09 -10.44 1.41
C CYS A 13 -6.35 -9.80 0.81
N ILE A 14 -6.14 -8.90 -0.15
CA ILE A 14 -7.21 -8.35 -0.97
C ILE A 14 -7.30 -9.14 -2.28
N VAL A 15 -8.49 -9.62 -2.62
CA VAL A 15 -8.74 -10.44 -3.81
C VAL A 15 -9.86 -9.82 -4.63
N ALA A 16 -9.75 -9.87 -5.96
CA ALA A 16 -10.80 -9.42 -6.86
C ALA A 16 -12.01 -10.38 -6.85
N LYS A 17 -13.23 -9.84 -6.76
CA LYS A 17 -14.49 -10.64 -6.83
C LYS A 17 -15.00 -10.86 -8.26
N GLN A 18 -14.39 -10.16 -9.21
CA GLN A 18 -14.75 -10.08 -10.62
C GLN A 18 -13.54 -9.53 -11.38
N ASP A 19 -13.54 -9.63 -12.70
CA ASP A 19 -12.53 -8.95 -13.52
C ASP A 19 -12.59 -7.42 -13.31
N ILE A 20 -11.43 -6.81 -13.08
CA ILE A 20 -11.24 -5.36 -12.86
C ILE A 20 -10.39 -4.84 -14.02
N PRO A 21 -10.94 -3.94 -14.88
CA PRO A 21 -10.18 -3.35 -15.97
C PRO A 21 -9.00 -2.50 -15.50
N SER A 22 -7.99 -2.36 -16.36
CA SER A 22 -6.88 -1.43 -16.15
C SER A 22 -7.38 0.02 -15.98
N GLY A 23 -6.76 0.78 -15.08
CA GLY A 23 -7.11 2.16 -14.77
C GLY A 23 -8.32 2.33 -13.86
N THR A 24 -8.94 1.24 -13.40
CA THR A 24 -10.09 1.31 -12.48
C THR A 24 -9.64 1.81 -11.11
N LEU A 25 -10.33 2.84 -10.58
CA LEU A 25 -10.26 3.21 -9.17
C LEU A 25 -10.97 2.14 -8.33
N ILE A 26 -10.19 1.34 -7.62
CA ILE A 26 -10.68 0.21 -6.80
C ILE A 26 -11.19 0.71 -5.45
N GLU A 27 -10.45 1.63 -4.83
CA GLU A 27 -10.74 2.20 -3.51
C GLU A 27 -10.22 3.64 -3.45
N HIS A 28 -10.96 4.51 -2.77
CA HIS A 28 -10.55 5.85 -2.34
C HIS A 28 -10.61 5.87 -0.81
N ALA A 29 -9.45 5.97 -0.15
CA ALA A 29 -9.35 5.81 1.30
C ALA A 29 -8.70 7.01 1.99
N PRO A 30 -9.19 7.44 3.17
CA PRO A 30 -8.61 8.55 3.90
C PRO A 30 -7.24 8.17 4.49
N VAL A 31 -6.37 9.17 4.61
CA VAL A 31 -4.96 9.01 5.00
C VAL A 31 -4.59 9.96 6.13
N SER A 32 -3.88 9.46 7.14
CA SER A 32 -3.13 10.32 8.07
C SER A 32 -1.69 10.45 7.59
N ALA A 33 -1.27 11.68 7.30
CA ALA A 33 0.09 12.02 6.92
C ALA A 33 0.93 12.39 8.16
N PHE A 34 2.17 11.94 8.19
CA PHE A 34 3.14 12.20 9.24
C PHE A 34 4.39 12.78 8.60
N SER A 35 4.86 13.91 9.12
CA SER A 35 6.11 14.51 8.66
C SER A 35 7.28 13.54 8.85
N GLY A 36 8.32 13.60 8.02
CA GLY A 36 9.50 12.74 8.14
C GLY A 36 10.15 12.75 9.54
N THR A 37 10.06 13.87 10.26
CA THR A 37 10.54 14.00 11.67
C THR A 37 9.65 13.29 12.70
N GLN A 38 8.40 13.02 12.34
CA GLN A 38 7.42 12.28 13.16
C GLN A 38 7.25 10.84 12.69
N ARG A 39 7.87 10.46 11.57
CA ARG A 39 7.83 9.09 11.07
C ARG A 39 8.47 8.18 12.10
N LEU A 40 7.75 7.14 12.51
CA LEU A 40 8.25 6.20 13.50
C LEU A 40 9.54 5.54 12.96
N PRO A 41 10.58 5.38 13.80
CA PRO A 41 11.75 4.59 13.43
C PRO A 41 11.32 3.19 12.99
N SER A 42 12.09 2.57 12.09
CA SER A 42 11.88 1.18 11.65
C SER A 42 11.86 0.15 12.79
N ASN A 43 12.36 0.52 13.97
CA ASN A 43 12.39 -0.30 15.18
C ASN A 43 11.17 -0.06 16.13
N ASN A 44 10.18 0.73 15.72
CA ASN A 44 9.06 1.16 16.57
C ASN A 44 7.73 0.50 16.19
N GLY A 45 7.62 -0.79 16.52
CA GLY A 45 6.34 -1.47 16.76
C GLY A 45 5.59 -1.98 15.53
N GLU A 46 4.56 -2.78 15.82
CA GLU A 46 3.72 -3.52 14.85
C GLU A 46 3.00 -2.62 13.83
N ILE A 47 3.00 -1.30 14.04
CA ILE A 47 2.35 -0.33 13.14
C ILE A 47 3.28 0.04 11.98
N PHE A 48 4.61 -0.05 12.13
CA PHE A 48 5.57 0.35 11.10
C PHE A 48 5.32 -0.34 9.75
N GLN A 49 4.96 -1.63 9.78
CA GLN A 49 4.68 -2.43 8.58
C GLN A 49 3.46 -1.98 7.78
N TYR A 50 2.67 -1.02 8.30
CA TYR A 50 1.51 -0.43 7.63
C TYR A 50 1.75 1.00 7.14
N PHE A 51 2.96 1.54 7.33
CA PHE A 51 3.31 2.84 6.78
C PHE A 51 3.60 2.75 5.30
N PHE A 52 2.97 3.65 4.56
CA PHE A 52 3.26 3.92 3.17
C PHE A 52 4.21 5.11 3.09
N VAL A 53 4.98 5.15 2.00
CA VAL A 53 5.78 6.31 1.59
C VAL A 53 5.53 6.60 0.13
N GLN A 54 5.68 7.86 -0.28
CA GLN A 54 5.60 8.20 -1.69
C GLN A 54 6.93 7.89 -2.40
N PRO A 55 6.93 7.16 -3.54
CA PRO A 55 8.15 6.82 -4.28
C PRO A 55 9.07 8.00 -4.59
N LYS A 56 8.49 9.13 -5.01
CA LYS A 56 9.26 10.33 -5.37
C LYS A 56 9.99 10.92 -4.17
N GLU A 57 9.31 11.03 -3.03
CA GLU A 57 9.89 11.57 -1.79
C GLU A 57 10.94 10.61 -1.22
N TYR A 58 10.62 9.31 -1.22
CA TYR A 58 11.50 8.27 -0.70
C TYR A 58 12.84 8.21 -1.44
N ASN A 59 12.80 8.24 -2.78
CA ASN A 59 14.00 8.20 -3.60
C ASN A 59 14.89 9.44 -3.46
N GLN A 60 14.32 10.57 -3.05
CA GLN A 60 15.08 11.82 -2.85
C GLN A 60 15.62 11.93 -1.42
N LYS A 61 14.91 11.37 -0.44
CA LYS A 61 15.19 11.54 1.00
C LYS A 61 14.74 10.32 1.80
N GLN A 62 15.39 9.17 1.61
CA GLN A 62 15.02 7.89 2.23
C GLN A 62 14.60 8.02 3.72
N ASN A 63 15.39 8.76 4.52
CA ASN A 63 15.16 8.95 5.96
C ASN A 63 14.39 10.22 6.37
N ALA A 64 13.88 11.00 5.41
CA ALA A 64 13.08 12.21 5.69
C ALA A 64 11.81 12.29 4.83
N SER A 65 11.43 11.19 4.19
CA SER A 65 10.16 11.06 3.50
C SER A 65 9.00 11.09 4.49
N ASN A 66 7.86 11.63 4.07
CA ASN A 66 6.66 11.59 4.89
C ASN A 66 6.16 10.14 4.99
N GLY A 67 5.58 9.80 6.14
CA GLY A 67 4.89 8.54 6.35
C GLY A 67 3.38 8.72 6.21
N TYR A 68 2.71 7.73 5.64
CA TYR A 68 1.27 7.76 5.42
C TYR A 68 0.64 6.51 6.02
N LEU A 69 -0.41 6.69 6.83
CA LEU A 69 -1.24 5.59 7.31
C LEU A 69 -2.58 5.63 6.58
N VAL A 70 -2.85 4.60 5.79
CA VAL A 70 -4.06 4.49 4.97
C VAL A 70 -5.14 3.75 5.73
N PHE A 71 -6.31 4.36 5.93
CA PHE A 71 -7.45 3.76 6.61
C PHE A 71 -8.41 3.07 5.63
N GLY A 72 -7.84 2.23 4.75
CA GLY A 72 -8.54 1.48 3.71
C GLY A 72 -8.04 0.05 3.55
N LEU A 73 -8.67 -0.71 2.66
CA LEU A 73 -8.31 -2.09 2.34
C LEU A 73 -6.96 -2.21 1.63
N SER A 74 -6.49 -1.16 0.97
CA SER A 74 -5.13 -1.06 0.43
C SER A 74 -4.04 -1.34 1.46
N SER A 75 -4.29 -1.12 2.75
CA SER A 75 -3.38 -1.51 3.86
C SER A 75 -3.23 -3.02 4.07
N LEU A 76 -4.05 -3.84 3.39
CA LEU A 76 -4.03 -5.31 3.39
C LEU A 76 -3.54 -5.89 2.06
N CYS A 77 -3.17 -5.05 1.09
CA CYS A 77 -2.58 -5.52 -0.17
C CYS A 77 -1.15 -5.99 0.07
N SER A 78 -0.83 -7.21 -0.31
CA SER A 78 0.53 -7.77 -0.17
C SER A 78 1.53 -7.12 -1.12
N HIS A 79 2.81 -7.28 -0.78
CA HIS A 79 3.92 -6.94 -1.66
C HIS A 79 3.99 -7.84 -2.91
N HIS A 80 4.37 -7.28 -4.05
CA HIS A 80 4.88 -8.01 -5.21
C HIS A 80 5.84 -7.12 -6.03
N GLU A 81 6.94 -7.68 -6.56
CA GLU A 81 7.92 -6.93 -7.38
C GLU A 81 7.32 -6.38 -8.69
N HIS A 82 6.29 -7.06 -9.19
CA HIS A 82 5.55 -6.67 -10.39
C HIS A 82 4.06 -6.53 -10.06
N PRO A 83 3.66 -5.49 -9.30
CA PRO A 83 2.32 -5.40 -8.76
C PRO A 83 1.28 -5.14 -9.86
N ASN A 84 0.04 -5.50 -9.58
CA ASN A 84 -1.09 -5.26 -10.48
C ASN A 84 -1.92 -4.02 -10.11
N ALA A 85 -1.62 -3.36 -8.98
CA ALA A 85 -2.19 -2.08 -8.58
C ALA A 85 -1.12 -1.09 -8.10
N TYR A 86 -1.49 0.17 -7.93
CA TYR A 86 -0.66 1.21 -7.33
C TYR A 86 -1.51 2.21 -6.54
N ILE A 87 -0.86 2.98 -5.68
CA ILE A 87 -1.50 4.09 -4.97
C ILE A 87 -1.19 5.40 -5.69
N GLU A 88 -2.23 6.13 -6.06
CA GLU A 88 -2.16 7.55 -6.38
C GLU A 88 -2.50 8.37 -5.12
N TRP A 89 -1.64 9.32 -4.77
CA TRP A 89 -1.83 10.17 -3.61
C TRP A 89 -2.53 11.45 -4.03
N VAL A 90 -3.70 11.72 -3.44
CA VAL A 90 -4.53 12.88 -3.75
C VAL A 90 -4.72 13.71 -2.48
N GLU A 91 -4.66 15.03 -2.61
CA GLU A 91 -4.96 15.96 -1.52
C GLU A 91 -6.08 16.90 -1.96
N ASP A 92 -7.09 17.05 -1.11
CA ASP A 92 -8.19 18.00 -1.29
C ASP A 92 -8.37 18.90 -0.06
N GLU A 93 -9.49 19.61 0.01
CA GLU A 93 -9.81 20.52 1.12
C GLU A 93 -10.04 19.81 2.47
N VAL A 94 -10.28 18.51 2.48
CA VAL A 94 -10.50 17.69 3.68
C VAL A 94 -9.19 17.07 4.15
N GLY A 95 -8.33 16.63 3.22
CA GLY A 95 -7.00 16.13 3.54
C GLY A 95 -6.44 15.17 2.50
N TRP A 96 -5.62 14.23 2.97
CA TRP A 96 -4.94 13.25 2.13
C TRP A 96 -5.78 12.00 1.91
N TRP A 97 -5.68 11.48 0.69
CA TRP A 97 -6.35 10.29 0.20
C TRP A 97 -5.38 9.37 -0.52
N ALA A 98 -5.66 8.08 -0.45
CA ALA A 98 -4.98 7.03 -1.18
C ALA A 98 -5.97 6.40 -2.16
N ASP A 99 -5.73 6.61 -3.45
CA ASP A 99 -6.47 6.01 -4.54
C ASP A 99 -5.78 4.72 -4.97
N LEU A 100 -6.39 3.58 -4.66
CA LEU A 100 -5.92 2.28 -5.14
C LEU A 100 -6.40 2.07 -6.57
N ILE A 101 -5.49 2.09 -7.53
CA ILE A 101 -5.81 2.01 -8.96
C ILE A 101 -5.23 0.75 -9.57
N ALA A 102 -6.03 0.07 -10.41
CA ALA A 102 -5.58 -1.07 -11.19
C ALA A 102 -4.54 -0.64 -12.24
N LYS A 103 -3.31 -1.18 -12.17
CA LYS A 103 -2.23 -0.90 -13.12
C LYS A 103 -2.41 -1.65 -14.44
N ARG A 104 -3.02 -2.82 -14.37
CA ARG A 104 -3.41 -3.68 -15.48
C ARG A 104 -4.75 -4.31 -15.16
N GLU A 105 -5.29 -5.08 -16.09
CA GLU A 105 -6.43 -5.95 -15.78
C GLU A 105 -6.08 -6.90 -14.62
N ILE A 106 -6.99 -7.02 -13.65
CA ILE A 106 -6.92 -7.94 -12.52
C ILE A 106 -8.07 -8.93 -12.69
N LYS A 107 -7.77 -10.22 -12.78
CA LYS A 107 -8.81 -11.24 -13.00
C LYS A 107 -9.58 -11.57 -11.73
N SER A 108 -10.80 -12.05 -11.88
CA SER A 108 -11.56 -12.59 -10.75
C SER A 108 -10.71 -13.61 -9.97
N GLU A 109 -10.77 -13.53 -8.65
CA GLU A 109 -9.99 -14.34 -7.70
C GLU A 109 -8.47 -14.09 -7.71
N GLU A 110 -7.98 -13.13 -8.49
CA GLU A 110 -6.58 -12.67 -8.42
C GLU A 110 -6.36 -11.76 -7.21
N GLU A 111 -5.21 -11.92 -6.53
CA GLU A 111 -4.78 -11.05 -5.43
C GLU A 111 -4.42 -9.65 -5.95
N VAL A 112 -4.90 -8.60 -5.28
CA VAL A 112 -4.50 -7.21 -5.54
C VAL A 112 -3.22 -6.92 -4.75
N THR A 113 -2.14 -6.65 -5.48
CA THR A 113 -0.79 -6.48 -4.92
C THR A 113 -0.23 -5.10 -5.19
N LEU A 114 0.63 -4.64 -4.29
CA LEU A 114 1.33 -3.35 -4.35
C LEU A 114 2.84 -3.56 -4.34
N PHE A 115 3.59 -2.58 -4.85
CA PHE A 115 5.02 -2.51 -4.59
C PHE A 115 5.26 -1.69 -3.33
N TYR A 116 5.91 -2.30 -2.34
CA TYR A 116 6.25 -1.61 -1.09
C TYR A 116 7.50 -0.77 -1.33
N THR A 117 7.32 0.54 -1.33
CA THR A 117 8.39 1.48 -1.72
C THR A 117 9.55 1.49 -0.72
N ASN A 118 9.24 1.32 0.57
CA ASN A 118 10.21 1.27 1.65
C ASN A 118 10.53 -0.16 2.11
N ILE A 119 10.41 -1.15 1.23
CA ILE A 119 10.67 -2.56 1.57
C ILE A 119 12.07 -2.78 2.16
N ASP A 120 13.04 -1.95 1.78
CA ASP A 120 14.42 -1.96 2.28
C ASP A 120 14.56 -1.57 3.75
N GLU A 121 13.52 -1.02 4.37
CA GLU A 121 13.51 -0.66 5.80
C GLU A 121 12.95 -1.76 6.71
N TYR A 122 12.41 -2.84 6.13
CA TYR A 122 11.81 -3.93 6.89
C TYR A 122 12.91 -4.83 7.45
N ALA A 123 12.86 -5.14 8.74
CA ALA A 123 13.89 -5.98 9.38
C ALA A 123 13.97 -7.41 8.79
N ASN A 124 12.84 -7.93 8.32
CA ASN A 124 12.70 -9.29 7.77
C ASN A 124 12.28 -9.26 6.29
N ILE A 125 13.05 -8.61 5.42
CA ILE A 125 12.76 -8.53 3.97
C ILE A 125 12.48 -9.91 3.36
N SER A 126 13.12 -10.98 3.86
CA SER A 126 12.93 -12.36 3.40
C SER A 126 11.51 -12.91 3.57
N GLU A 127 10.64 -12.26 4.36
CA GLU A 127 9.24 -12.64 4.50
C GLU A 127 8.35 -12.05 3.40
N PHE A 128 8.88 -11.12 2.60
CA PHE A 128 8.16 -10.35 1.57
C PHE A 128 8.64 -10.61 0.13
N ILE A 129 9.75 -11.33 -0.05
CA ILE A 129 10.32 -11.74 -1.36
C ILE A 129 9.85 -13.14 -1.73
#